data_AF-A0A7S7TKQ2-F1
#
_entry.id   AF-A0A7S7TKQ2-F1
#
_cell.length_a   1.000
_cell.length_b   1.000
_cell.length_c   1.000
_cell.angle_alpha   90.00
_cell.angle_beta   90.00
_cell.angle_gamma   90.00
#
_symmetry.space_group_name_H-M   'P 1'
#
loop_
_entity.id
_entity.type
_entity.pdbx_description
1 polymer ?
#
loop_
_entity_poly.entity_id
_entity_poly.type
_entity_poly.pdbx_seq_one_letter_code
_entity_poly.pdbx_strand_id
1 'polypeptide(L)' 'MTEGRFPKYRRGQRVKATVDLINDGSFPNTEHDGIVLGAGATGEIVRVAIHTEADVPIYTVDFGVQLLIGCFEEEITVL' A
#
# COMPACT_ATOMS: atom_id res chain seq x y z
N MET A 1 -3.66 -19.57 18.88
CA MET A 1 -3.01 -19.43 17.57
C MET A 1 -3.49 -18.11 17.02
N THR A 2 -2.65 -17.09 17.02
CA THR A 2 -2.99 -15.82 16.36
C THR A 2 -3.16 -16.17 14.89
N GLU A 3 -4.38 -16.04 14.37
CA GLU A 3 -4.62 -16.14 12.93
C GLU A 3 -3.99 -14.89 12.31
N GLY A 4 -2.66 -14.91 12.18
CA GLY A 4 -1.94 -13.85 11.47
C GLY A 4 -2.61 -13.71 10.12
N ARG A 5 -3.09 -12.51 9.80
CA ARG A 5 -3.77 -12.24 8.52
C ARG A 5 -2.76 -12.58 7.42
N PHE A 6 -2.90 -13.76 6.82
CA PHE A 6 -2.05 -14.17 5.73
C PHE A 6 -2.23 -13.15 4.61
N PRO A 7 -1.15 -12.60 4.04
CA PRO A 7 -1.28 -11.62 2.97
C PRO A 7 -2.11 -12.22 1.84
N LYS A 8 -3.14 -11.51 1.39
CA LYS A 8 -3.92 -11.85 0.21
C LYS A 8 -3.11 -11.72 -1.07
N TYR A 9 -2.25 -10.70 -1.15
CA TYR A 9 -1.47 -10.39 -2.35
C TYR A 9 0.00 -10.82 -2.25
N ARG A 10 0.72 -10.78 -3.36
CA ARG A 10 2.11 -11.22 -3.53
C ARG A 10 2.91 -10.18 -4.34
N ARG A 11 4.23 -10.17 -4.12
CA ARG A 11 5.17 -9.39 -4.92
C ARG A 11 5.04 -9.75 -6.42
N GLY A 12 5.14 -8.74 -7.28
CA GLY A 12 5.02 -8.85 -8.74
C GLY A 12 3.59 -8.77 -9.26
N GLN A 13 2.58 -8.71 -8.39
CA GLN A 13 1.21 -8.49 -8.83
C GLN A 13 0.98 -7.01 -9.17
N ARG A 14 0.24 -6.78 -10.26
CA ARG A 14 -0.25 -5.44 -10.59
C ARG A 14 -1.52 -5.16 -9.79
N VAL A 15 -1.58 -3.96 -9.24
CA VAL A 15 -2.69 -3.50 -8.42
C VAL A 15 -3.15 -2.12 -8.84
N LYS A 16 -4.35 -1.77 -8.40
CA LYS A 16 -4.97 -0.45 -8.56
C LYS A 16 -5.41 0.06 -7.20
N ALA A 17 -5.15 1.34 -6.93
CA ALA A 17 -5.68 2.03 -5.75
C ALA A 17 -7.21 2.11 -5.84
N THR A 18 -7.91 1.64 -4.81
CA THR A 18 -9.38 1.67 -4.74
C THR A 18 -9.90 2.99 -4.19
N VAL A 19 -9.07 3.69 -3.42
CA VAL A 19 -9.33 4.97 -2.76
C VAL A 19 -8.14 5.90 -2.96
N ASP A 20 -8.30 7.18 -2.60
CA ASP A 20 -7.18 8.12 -2.53
C ASP A 20 -6.24 7.70 -1.40
N LEU A 21 -4.95 7.59 -1.69
CA LEU A 21 -3.93 7.25 -0.70
C LEU A 21 -3.51 8.53 0.02
N ILE A 22 -3.70 8.54 1.34
CA ILE A 22 -3.46 9.69 2.20
C ILE A 22 -2.11 9.55 2.90
N ASN A 23 -1.40 10.67 3.06
CA ASN A 23 -0.11 10.71 3.72
C ASN A 23 -0.29 10.58 5.24
N ASP A 24 0.07 9.43 5.78
CA ASP A 24 0.15 9.17 7.22
C ASP A 24 1.36 9.82 7.91
N GLY A 25 2.18 10.58 7.16
CA GLY A 25 3.44 11.16 7.61
C GLY A 25 4.67 10.46 7.05
N SER A 26 4.51 9.36 6.29
CA SER A 26 5.62 8.65 5.64
C SER A 26 6.26 9.44 4.48
N PHE A 27 5.56 10.43 3.92
CA PHE A 27 6.06 11.30 2.85
C PHE A 27 6.42 12.69 3.38
N PRO A 28 7.72 13.01 3.59
CA PRO A 28 8.13 14.26 4.23
C PRO A 28 7.86 15.51 3.39
N ASN A 29 7.70 15.35 2.07
CA ASN A 29 7.45 16.45 1.14
C ASN A 29 5.95 16.67 0.86
N THR A 30 5.07 15.84 1.45
CA THR A 30 3.60 15.97 1.32
C THR A 30 3.05 16.39 2.67
N GLU A 31 2.01 17.22 2.69
CA GLU A 31 1.34 17.62 3.93
C GLU A 31 0.82 16.38 4.66
N HIS A 32 0.75 16.45 5.99
CA HIS A 32 0.07 15.43 6.79
C HIS A 32 -1.41 15.40 6.39
N ASP A 33 -1.98 14.22 6.20
CA ASP A 33 -3.33 14.03 5.63
C ASP A 33 -3.53 14.52 4.19
N GLY A 34 -2.45 14.89 3.49
CA GLY A 34 -2.48 15.22 2.07
C GLY A 34 -2.64 13.99 1.18
N ILE A 35 -3.27 14.14 0.01
CA ILE A 35 -3.37 13.06 -0.99
C ILE A 35 -1.98 12.83 -1.61
N VAL A 36 -1.42 11.64 -1.41
CA VAL A 36 -0.16 11.19 -2.04
C VAL A 36 -0.44 10.67 -3.45
N LEU A 37 -1.54 9.96 -3.62
CA LEU A 37 -1.90 9.34 -4.89
C LEU A 37 -3.42 9.23 -5.03
N GLY A 38 -3.94 9.66 -6.18
CA GLY A 38 -5.37 9.58 -6.46
C GLY A 38 -5.84 8.14 -6.70
N ALA A 39 -7.11 7.90 -6.37
CA ALA A 39 -7.80 6.66 -6.62
C ALA A 39 -7.70 6.26 -8.09
N GLY A 40 -7.50 4.98 -8.31
CA GLY A 40 -7.42 4.38 -9.63
C GLY A 40 -6.06 4.40 -10.29
N ALA A 41 -5.05 4.99 -9.66
CA ALA A 41 -3.66 4.80 -10.04
C ALA A 41 -3.27 3.31 -9.97
N THR A 42 -2.43 2.86 -10.90
CA THR A 42 -1.98 1.47 -10.99
C THR A 42 -0.51 1.34 -10.67
N GLY A 43 -0.12 0.27 -9.99
CA GLY A 43 1.26 -0.01 -9.62
C GLY A 43 1.58 -1.50 -9.59
N GLU A 44 2.79 -1.83 -9.13
CA GLU A 44 3.23 -3.21 -8.88
C GLU A 44 3.64 -3.39 -7.42
N ILE A 45 3.20 -4.47 -6.80
CA ILE A 45 3.64 -4.82 -5.44
C ILE A 45 5.12 -5.21 -5.48
N VAL A 46 5.99 -4.41 -4.87
CA VAL A 46 7.43 -4.71 -4.78
C VAL A 46 7.80 -5.35 -3.44
N ARG A 47 7.01 -5.18 -2.39
CA ARG A 47 7.27 -5.80 -1.07
C ARG A 47 5.97 -6.08 -0.33
N VAL A 48 5.97 -7.18 0.42
CA VAL A 48 4.90 -7.53 1.36
C VAL A 48 5.56 -7.69 2.72
N ALA A 49 5.05 -6.97 3.72
CA ALA A 49 5.51 -7.04 5.10
C ALA A 49 4.31 -7.20 6.03
N ILE A 50 4.53 -7.74 7.23
CA ILE A 50 3.52 -7.74 8.29
C ILE A 50 3.93 -6.66 9.29
N HIS A 51 3.03 -5.72 9.58
CA HIS A 51 3.26 -4.75 10.63
C HIS A 51 3.17 -5.46 11.98
N THR A 52 4.28 -5.51 12.72
CA THR A 52 4.42 -6.39 13.90
C THR A 52 3.53 -6.01 15.07
N GLU A 53 3.14 -4.74 15.19
CA GLU A 53 2.30 -4.26 16.31
C GLU A 53 0.80 -4.46 16.06
N ALA A 54 0.38 -4.34 14.81
CA ALA A 54 -1.02 -4.39 14.39
C ALA A 54 -1.40 -5.73 13.75
N ASP A 55 -0.41 -6.59 13.47
CA ASP A 55 -0.57 -7.90 12.82
C ASP A 55 -1.32 -7.85 11.48
N VAL A 56 -1.13 -6.74 10.74
CA VAL A 56 -1.76 -6.50 9.43
C VAL A 56 -0.72 -6.52 8.29
N PRO A 57 -1.07 -7.05 7.11
CA PRO A 57 -0.19 -7.00 5.96
C PRO A 57 -0.15 -5.59 5.37
N ILE A 58 1.07 -5.13 5.10
CA ILE A 58 1.39 -3.90 4.38
C ILE A 58 2.02 -4.27 3.04
N TYR A 59 1.45 -3.74 1.97
CA TYR A 59 1.88 -3.97 0.60
C TYR A 59 2.59 -2.71 0.10
N THR A 60 3.91 -2.76 -0.09
CA THR A 60 4.62 -1.68 -0.76
C THR A 60 4.43 -1.80 -2.25
N VAL A 61 3.82 -0.78 -2.84
CA VAL A 61 3.50 -0.69 -4.27
C VAL A 61 4.37 0.40 -4.91
N ASP A 62 4.98 0.07 -6.03
CA ASP A 62 5.62 1.03 -6.92
C ASP A 62 4.58 1.54 -7.92
N PHE A 63 4.19 2.81 -7.77
CA PHE A 63 3.27 3.50 -8.66
C PHE A 63 3.98 4.28 -9.78
N GLY A 64 5.29 4.08 -9.94
CA GLY A 64 6.13 4.78 -10.91
C GLY A 64 6.76 6.05 -10.34
N VAL A 65 7.72 6.62 -11.08
CA VAL A 65 8.43 7.87 -10.71
C VAL A 65 9.10 7.78 -9.32
N GLN A 66 9.57 6.58 -8.93
CA GLN A 66 10.16 6.31 -7.60
C GLN A 66 9.19 6.53 -6.43
N LEU A 67 7.87 6.45 -6.69
CA LEU A 67 6.84 6.58 -5.68
C LEU A 67 6.49 5.21 -5.10
N LEU A 68 7.15 4.87 -4.00
CA LEU A 68 6.92 3.65 -3.22
C LEU A 68 5.98 3.96 -2.07
N ILE A 69 4.75 3.46 -2.12
CA ILE A 69 3.74 3.69 -1.07
C ILE A 69 3.43 2.36 -0.39
N GLY A 70 3.38 2.37 0.94
CA GLY A 70 2.83 1.26 1.72
C GLY A 70 1.31 1.37 1.74
N CYS A 71 0.62 0.33 1.27
CA CYS A 71 -0.83 0.28 1.23
C CYS A 71 -1.35 -0.86 2.10
N PHE A 72 -2.51 -0.67 2.72
CA PHE A 72 -3.30 -1.72 3.34
C PHE A 72 -4.01 -2.57 2.29
N GLU A 73 -4.44 -3.77 2.68
CA GLU A 73 -5.14 -4.70 1.79
C GLU A 73 -6.40 -4.12 1.16
N GLU A 74 -7.08 -3.22 1.89
CA GLU A 74 -8.37 -2.64 1.55
C GLU A 74 -8.24 -1.44 0.58
N GLU A 75 -7.05 -0.84 0.51
CA GLU A 75 -6.74 0.32 -0.32
C GLU A 75 -6.35 -0.06 -1.76
N ILE A 76 -6.10 -1.36 -2.00
CA ILE A 76 -5.65 -1.86 -3.30
C ILE A 76 -6.44 -3.08 -3.75
N THR A 77 -6.60 -3.22 -5.06
CA THR A 77 -7.17 -4.41 -5.69
C THR A 77 -6.26 -4.91 -6.81
N VAL A 78 -6.15 -6.22 -6.96
CA VAL A 78 -5.39 -6.83 -8.06
C VAL A 78 -6.11 -6.60 -9.39
N LEU A 79 -5.34 -6.29 -10.43
CA LEU A 79 -5.81 -6.14 -11.81
C LEU A 79 -6.01 -7.50 -12.51
#